data_AF-A0A2V0MYX7-F1
#
_entry.id   AF-A0A2V0MYX7-F1
#
_cell.length_a   1.000
_cell.length_b   1.000
_cell.length_c   1.000
_cell.angle_alpha   90.00
_cell.angle_beta   90.00
_cell.angle_gamma   90.00
#
_symmetry.space_group_name_H-M   'P 1'
#
loop_
_entity.id
_entity.type
_entity.pdbx_description
1 polymer ?
#
loop_
_entity_poly.entity_id
_entity_poly.type
_entity_poly.pdbx_seq_one_letter_code
_entity_poly.pdbx_strand_id
1 'polypeptide(L)'
;MDQHNTPQLRLVAGSHPAGTGTGCAMNAISYANGDTEITDYPACSARPLAAFVQWCNDLLAGPEGYLSCRDGAVALELGWQTVGTADVSDAVIHAWVAELLANPIWGVVRYAKDAAAEAVRDIAELHRKAASGVAPTVTEWSAAHSAVSALKPTLGGAALYAVRAARQSIAPLDSEHTATLDAITGHALRAHAWATGATDSARAVDLVRHAIRSWRDLAGFDDNHARLSA
;
A
#
# COMPACT_ATOMS: atom_id res chain seq x y z
N MET A 1 9.58 -45.98 -1.62
CA MET A 1 8.77 -44.94 -0.95
C MET A 1 9.32 -43.63 -1.48
N ASP A 2 8.89 -43.26 -2.68
CA ASP A 2 9.42 -42.10 -3.39
C ASP A 2 8.89 -40.84 -2.71
N GLN A 3 9.79 -40.11 -2.07
CA GLN A 3 9.57 -38.73 -1.69
C GLN A 3 9.18 -37.99 -2.97
N HIS A 4 7.89 -37.68 -3.10
CA HIS A 4 7.43 -36.70 -4.07
C HIS A 4 8.18 -35.41 -3.73
N ASN A 5 9.20 -35.10 -4.53
CA ASN A 5 9.88 -33.83 -4.52
C ASN A 5 8.92 -32.83 -5.15
N THR A 6 7.83 -32.51 -4.43
CA THR A 6 6.95 -31.43 -4.80
C THR A 6 7.83 -30.19 -4.85
N PRO A 7 8.00 -29.52 -6.00
CA PRO A 7 8.84 -28.35 -6.07
C PRO A 7 8.32 -27.33 -5.05
N GLN A 8 9.08 -27.10 -3.98
CA GLN A 8 8.74 -26.10 -2.98
C GLN A 8 8.85 -24.74 -3.64
N LEU A 9 7.77 -23.96 -3.61
CA LEU A 9 7.81 -22.58 -4.05
C LEU A 9 8.87 -21.84 -3.24
N ARG A 10 9.87 -21.29 -3.92
CA ARG A 10 10.92 -20.51 -3.28
C ARG A 10 10.57 -19.02 -3.36
N LEU A 11 10.46 -18.39 -2.20
CA LEU A 11 10.14 -16.97 -2.13
C LEU A 11 11.37 -16.10 -2.42
N VAL A 12 11.19 -15.11 -3.29
CA VAL A 12 12.25 -14.28 -3.87
C VAL A 12 11.80 -12.83 -4.05
N ALA A 13 12.76 -11.92 -4.23
CA ALA A 13 12.51 -10.52 -4.56
C ALA A 13 12.19 -10.30 -6.03
N GLY A 14 11.30 -9.33 -6.30
CA GLY A 14 10.94 -8.91 -7.64
C GLY A 14 9.89 -9.78 -8.31
N SER A 15 9.62 -9.47 -9.58
CA SER A 15 8.64 -10.20 -10.40
C SER A 15 9.33 -11.31 -11.19
N HIS A 16 8.73 -12.50 -11.20
CA HIS A 16 9.31 -13.68 -11.85
C HIS A 16 8.41 -14.21 -12.96
N PRO A 17 8.98 -14.67 -14.10
CA PRO A 17 8.22 -15.34 -15.14
C PRO A 17 7.56 -16.61 -14.63
N ALA A 18 6.42 -16.96 -15.22
CA ALA A 18 5.75 -18.24 -14.95
C ALA A 18 6.68 -19.44 -15.25
N GLY A 19 6.57 -20.50 -14.44
CA GLY A 19 7.28 -21.77 -14.65
C GLY A 19 8.69 -21.85 -14.05
N THR A 20 9.18 -20.82 -13.36
CA THR A 20 10.51 -20.83 -12.71
C THR A 20 10.54 -21.55 -11.36
N GLY A 21 9.37 -21.82 -10.75
CA GLY A 21 9.27 -22.34 -9.38
C GLY A 21 9.61 -21.31 -8.29
N THR A 22 9.69 -20.02 -8.67
CA THR A 22 10.01 -18.90 -7.77
C THR A 22 8.92 -17.82 -7.85
N GLY A 23 8.70 -17.07 -6.78
CA GLY A 23 7.79 -15.92 -6.78
C GLY A 23 7.84 -15.14 -5.47
N CYS A 24 7.21 -13.97 -5.42
CA CYS A 24 7.02 -13.24 -4.18
C CYS A 24 5.81 -13.79 -3.40
N ALA A 25 5.58 -13.30 -2.18
CA ALA A 25 4.41 -13.69 -1.39
C ALA A 25 3.07 -13.45 -2.14
N MET A 26 2.95 -12.36 -2.91
CA MET A 26 1.73 -12.08 -3.66
C MET A 26 1.49 -13.07 -4.80
N ASN A 27 2.53 -13.62 -5.43
CA ASN A 27 2.36 -14.70 -6.42
C ASN A 27 1.81 -15.97 -5.78
N ALA A 28 2.23 -16.28 -4.53
CA ALA A 28 1.67 -17.39 -3.78
C ALA A 28 0.19 -17.18 -3.46
N ILE A 29 -0.21 -15.95 -3.11
CA ILE A 29 -1.62 -15.58 -2.90
C ILE A 29 -2.41 -15.68 -4.21
N SER A 30 -1.86 -15.18 -5.33
CA SER A 30 -2.47 -15.29 -6.66
C SER A 30 -2.74 -16.75 -7.06
N TYR A 31 -1.74 -17.62 -6.84
CA TYR A 31 -1.88 -19.05 -7.07
C TYR A 31 -2.96 -19.67 -6.17
N ALA A 32 -2.96 -19.35 -4.87
CA ALA A 32 -3.94 -19.89 -3.93
C ALA A 32 -5.37 -19.39 -4.19
N ASN A 33 -5.53 -18.16 -4.71
CA ASN A 33 -6.81 -17.61 -5.13
C ASN A 33 -7.34 -18.27 -6.41
N GLY A 34 -6.47 -18.93 -7.20
CA GLY A 34 -6.82 -19.51 -8.48
C GLY A 34 -6.90 -18.49 -9.62
N ASP A 35 -6.09 -17.42 -9.55
CA ASP A 35 -5.99 -16.47 -10.65
C ASP A 35 -5.55 -17.17 -11.94
N THR A 36 -6.11 -16.74 -13.09
CA THR A 36 -5.77 -17.32 -14.40
C THR A 36 -4.32 -17.05 -14.80
N GLU A 37 -3.80 -15.89 -14.40
CA GLU A 37 -2.40 -15.49 -14.58
C GLU A 37 -1.82 -15.14 -13.21
N ILE A 38 -0.68 -15.75 -12.87
CA ILE A 38 0.01 -15.47 -11.61
C ILE A 38 0.59 -14.06 -11.65
N THR A 39 0.20 -13.25 -10.68
CA THR A 39 0.52 -11.81 -10.64
C THR A 39 0.95 -11.36 -9.24
N ASP A 40 1.59 -10.20 -9.16
CA ASP A 40 1.89 -9.50 -7.90
C ASP A 40 0.65 -8.79 -7.33
N TYR A 41 -0.44 -8.70 -8.12
CA TYR A 41 -1.70 -8.05 -7.74
C TYR A 41 -2.89 -9.03 -7.85
N PRO A 42 -3.01 -9.99 -6.91
CA PRO A 42 -4.07 -10.99 -6.95
C PRO A 42 -5.46 -10.37 -6.99
N ALA A 43 -6.40 -10.98 -7.70
CA ALA A 43 -7.75 -10.44 -7.84
C ALA A 43 -8.49 -10.30 -6.48
N CYS A 44 -8.14 -11.13 -5.48
CA CYS A 44 -8.71 -11.06 -4.15
C CYS A 44 -8.12 -9.99 -3.23
N SER A 45 -7.04 -9.32 -3.63
CA SER A 45 -6.29 -8.39 -2.79
C SER A 45 -6.42 -6.96 -3.29
N ALA A 46 -6.62 -6.01 -2.37
CA ALA A 46 -6.53 -4.59 -2.69
C ALA A 46 -5.13 -4.30 -3.25
N ARG A 47 -5.09 -3.79 -4.48
CA ARG A 47 -3.85 -3.43 -5.18
C ARG A 47 -2.87 -2.59 -4.37
N PRO A 48 -3.29 -1.54 -3.62
CA PRO A 48 -2.35 -0.80 -2.78
C PRO A 48 -1.71 -1.69 -1.71
N LEU A 49 -2.47 -2.56 -1.05
CA LEU A 49 -1.94 -3.47 -0.04
C LEU A 49 -0.98 -4.51 -0.65
N ALA A 50 -1.30 -5.03 -1.83
CA ALA A 50 -0.42 -5.92 -2.58
C ALA A 50 0.94 -5.24 -2.88
N ALA A 51 0.94 -3.97 -3.30
CA ALA A 51 2.17 -3.20 -3.50
C ALA A 51 2.99 -3.02 -2.21
N PHE A 52 2.33 -2.77 -1.07
CA PHE A 52 2.99 -2.70 0.24
C PHE A 52 3.64 -4.04 0.62
N VAL A 53 2.93 -5.16 0.43
CA VAL A 53 3.47 -6.51 0.70
C VAL A 53 4.63 -6.83 -0.23
N GLN A 54 4.53 -6.52 -1.53
CA GLN A 54 5.62 -6.72 -2.50
C GLN A 54 6.87 -5.94 -2.10
N TRP A 55 6.73 -4.65 -1.78
CA TRP A 55 7.84 -3.83 -1.32
C TRP A 55 8.53 -4.40 -0.06
N CYS A 56 7.73 -4.89 0.90
CA CYS A 56 8.27 -5.53 2.10
C CYS A 56 8.93 -6.89 1.80
N ASN A 57 8.35 -7.69 0.90
CA ASN A 57 8.93 -8.95 0.44
C ASN A 57 10.34 -8.73 -0.13
N ASP A 58 10.49 -7.72 -0.99
CA ASP A 58 11.77 -7.40 -1.62
C ASP A 58 12.82 -6.93 -0.60
N LEU A 59 12.42 -6.15 0.40
CA LEU A 59 13.30 -5.76 1.50
C LEU A 59 13.70 -6.94 2.39
N LEU A 60 12.77 -7.88 2.62
CA LEU A 60 13.01 -9.09 3.41
C LEU A 60 13.96 -10.07 2.72
N ALA A 61 13.92 -10.14 1.39
CA ALA A 61 14.83 -10.98 0.59
C ALA A 61 16.29 -10.49 0.65
N GLY A 62 16.48 -9.18 0.89
CA GLY A 62 17.80 -8.56 0.92
C GLY A 62 18.56 -8.64 -0.41
N PRO A 63 19.88 -8.37 -0.41
CA PRO A 63 20.68 -8.26 -1.63
C PRO A 63 20.77 -9.55 -2.46
N GLU A 64 20.66 -10.71 -1.79
CA GLU A 64 20.74 -12.03 -2.44
C GLU A 64 19.42 -12.40 -3.14
N GLY A 65 18.34 -11.66 -2.88
CA GLY A 65 17.06 -11.85 -3.56
C GLY A 65 16.27 -13.08 -3.15
N TYR A 66 16.71 -13.84 -2.13
CA TYR A 66 15.98 -15.00 -1.59
C TYR A 66 15.54 -14.75 -0.15
N LEU A 67 14.29 -15.07 0.16
CA LEU A 67 13.80 -15.00 1.53
C LEU A 67 14.29 -16.21 2.34
N SER A 68 14.68 -15.97 3.60
CA SER A 68 14.88 -17.04 4.57
C SER A 68 13.54 -17.72 4.90
N CYS A 69 13.54 -18.90 5.54
CA CYS A 69 12.29 -19.53 5.98
C CYS A 69 11.47 -18.63 6.92
N ARG A 70 12.15 -17.87 7.79
CA ARG A 70 11.50 -16.95 8.72
C ARG A 70 10.89 -15.76 7.98
N ASP A 71 11.65 -15.15 7.09
CA ASP A 71 11.20 -13.96 6.36
C ASP A 71 10.12 -14.31 5.35
N GLY A 72 10.21 -15.49 4.73
CA GLY A 72 9.16 -16.04 3.87
C GLY A 72 7.85 -16.27 4.62
N ALA A 73 7.91 -16.79 5.86
CA ALA A 73 6.73 -16.92 6.70
C ALA A 73 6.08 -15.56 7.02
N VAL A 74 6.88 -14.53 7.32
CA VAL A 74 6.39 -13.16 7.54
C VAL A 74 5.77 -12.59 6.27
N ALA A 75 6.42 -12.71 5.11
CA ALA A 75 5.89 -12.19 3.85
C ALA A 75 4.56 -12.86 3.48
N LEU A 76 4.43 -14.18 3.67
CA LEU A 76 3.18 -14.90 3.47
C LEU A 76 2.11 -14.50 4.48
N GLU A 77 2.44 -14.34 5.76
CA GLU A 77 1.52 -13.85 6.79
C GLU A 77 0.91 -12.51 6.39
N LEU A 78 1.73 -11.57 5.89
CA LEU A 78 1.27 -10.27 5.40
C LEU A 78 0.41 -10.43 4.15
N GLY A 79 0.84 -11.25 3.19
CA GLY A 79 0.08 -11.54 1.96
C GLY A 79 -1.31 -12.08 2.25
N TRP A 80 -1.44 -13.06 3.15
CA TRP A 80 -2.72 -13.65 3.54
C TRP A 80 -3.68 -12.66 4.18
N GLN A 81 -3.18 -11.65 4.91
CA GLN A 81 -4.04 -10.62 5.50
C GLN A 81 -4.67 -9.68 4.45
N THR A 82 -4.16 -9.69 3.21
CA THR A 82 -4.75 -8.92 2.10
C THR A 82 -5.87 -9.66 1.38
N VAL A 83 -6.09 -10.95 1.63
CA VAL A 83 -7.13 -11.73 0.95
C VAL A 83 -8.52 -11.21 1.34
N GLY A 84 -9.38 -11.00 0.34
CA GLY A 84 -10.75 -10.49 0.50
C GLY A 84 -10.83 -8.96 0.61
N THR A 85 -9.75 -8.24 0.31
CA THR A 85 -9.71 -6.77 0.45
C THR A 85 -9.97 -5.99 -0.84
N ALA A 86 -10.08 -6.66 -1.99
CA ALA A 86 -10.19 -6.02 -3.30
C ALA A 86 -11.46 -5.19 -3.51
N ASP A 87 -12.62 -5.71 -3.08
CA ASP A 87 -13.92 -5.13 -3.39
C ASP A 87 -14.44 -4.26 -2.22
N VAL A 88 -14.00 -3.01 -2.17
CA VAL A 88 -14.45 -2.02 -1.18
C VAL A 88 -15.09 -0.80 -1.84
N SER A 89 -15.88 -0.05 -1.09
CA SER A 89 -16.47 1.21 -1.56
C SER A 89 -15.42 2.33 -1.71
N ASP A 90 -15.70 3.30 -2.57
CA ASP A 90 -14.88 4.52 -2.72
C ASP A 90 -14.67 5.26 -1.40
N ALA A 91 -15.65 5.20 -0.48
CA ALA A 91 -15.52 5.80 0.84
C ALA A 91 -14.36 5.19 1.65
N VAL A 92 -14.16 3.86 1.56
CA VAL A 92 -13.03 3.16 2.20
C VAL A 92 -11.72 3.59 1.56
N ILE A 93 -11.69 3.70 0.22
CA ILE A 93 -10.48 4.13 -0.50
C ILE A 93 -10.09 5.56 -0.10
N HIS A 94 -11.05 6.50 -0.10
CA HIS A 94 -10.81 7.87 0.36
C HIS A 94 -10.32 7.90 1.81
N ALA A 95 -10.97 7.18 2.72
CA ALA A 95 -10.56 7.14 4.11
C ALA A 95 -9.13 6.58 4.28
N TRP A 96 -8.79 5.51 3.55
CA TRP A 96 -7.46 4.91 3.61
C TRP A 96 -6.38 5.81 3.01
N VAL A 97 -6.68 6.52 1.91
CA VAL A 97 -5.78 7.53 1.36
C VAL A 97 -5.56 8.66 2.39
N ALA A 98 -6.59 9.09 3.10
CA ALA A 98 -6.42 10.08 4.17
C ALA A 98 -5.48 9.59 5.28
N GLU A 99 -5.58 8.32 5.67
CA GLU A 99 -4.66 7.70 6.65
C GLU A 99 -3.24 7.56 6.09
N LEU A 100 -3.08 7.06 4.87
CA LEU A 100 -1.80 6.98 4.16
C LEU A 100 -1.09 8.34 4.10
N LEU A 101 -1.85 9.42 3.90
CA LEU A 101 -1.32 10.77 3.85
C LEU A 101 -1.00 11.32 5.24
N ALA A 102 -1.94 11.27 6.19
CA ALA A 102 -1.91 12.10 7.39
C ALA A 102 -1.82 11.34 8.72
N ASN A 103 -1.82 10.01 8.74
CA ASN A 103 -1.66 9.26 9.99
C ASN A 103 -0.29 9.57 10.62
N PRO A 104 -0.23 9.98 11.91
CA PRO A 104 1.02 10.43 12.52
C PRO A 104 2.02 9.28 12.79
N ILE A 105 1.56 8.03 12.83
CA ILE A 105 2.37 6.86 13.12
C ILE A 105 3.04 6.34 11.83
N TRP A 106 2.23 6.14 10.79
CA TRP A 106 2.66 5.44 9.59
C TRP A 106 2.44 6.20 8.29
N GLY A 107 1.65 7.28 8.28
CA GLY A 107 1.38 8.07 7.09
C GLY A 107 2.57 8.93 6.65
N VAL A 108 2.57 9.36 5.39
CA VAL A 108 3.71 10.08 4.78
C VAL A 108 3.91 11.50 5.30
N VAL A 109 2.92 12.09 5.99
CA VAL A 109 3.03 13.42 6.62
C VAL A 109 4.22 13.54 7.56
N ARG A 110 4.65 12.42 8.18
CA ARG A 110 5.82 12.39 9.08
C ARG A 110 7.13 12.78 8.40
N TYR A 111 7.17 12.74 7.06
CA TYR A 111 8.33 13.12 6.26
C TYR A 111 8.26 14.57 5.77
N ALA A 112 7.10 15.21 5.87
CA ALA A 112 6.90 16.61 5.53
C ALA A 112 7.02 17.50 6.78
N LYS A 113 7.37 18.77 6.58
CA LYS A 113 7.44 19.80 7.63
C LYS A 113 6.74 21.06 7.18
N ASP A 114 6.34 21.88 8.15
CA ASP A 114 5.80 23.22 7.94
C ASP A 114 4.69 23.23 6.86
N ALA A 115 4.78 24.13 5.88
CA ALA A 115 3.82 24.26 4.79
C ALA A 115 3.60 22.96 3.99
N ALA A 116 4.60 22.08 3.89
CA ALA A 116 4.43 20.79 3.23
C ALA A 116 3.59 19.81 4.06
N ALA A 117 3.78 19.81 5.39
CA ALA A 117 2.96 18.99 6.27
C ALA A 117 1.52 19.51 6.35
N GLU A 118 1.32 20.83 6.32
CA GLU A 118 0.01 21.47 6.22
C GLU A 118 -0.71 21.06 4.93
N ALA A 119 -0.08 21.25 3.76
CA ALA A 119 -0.68 20.88 2.48
C ALA A 119 -1.06 19.39 2.39
N VAL A 120 -0.23 18.48 2.92
CA VAL A 120 -0.56 17.04 2.98
C VAL A 120 -1.78 16.78 3.86
N ARG A 121 -1.90 17.46 5.00
CA ARG A 121 -3.07 17.32 5.90
C ARG A 121 -4.33 17.90 5.30
N ASP A 122 -4.24 19.05 4.62
CA ASP A 122 -5.39 19.67 3.96
C ASP A 122 -5.98 18.73 2.90
N ILE A 123 -5.13 18.12 2.08
CA ILE A 123 -5.55 17.12 1.09
C ILE A 123 -6.17 15.91 1.77
N ALA A 124 -5.55 15.38 2.83
CA ALA A 124 -6.10 14.26 3.58
C ALA A 124 -7.49 14.59 4.16
N GLU A 125 -7.73 15.82 4.60
CA GLU A 125 -9.03 16.25 5.11
C GLU A 125 -10.10 16.29 4.02
N LEU A 126 -9.74 16.68 2.79
CA LEU A 126 -10.64 16.56 1.64
C LEU A 126 -11.02 15.11 1.35
N HIS A 127 -10.07 14.17 1.48
CA HIS A 127 -10.37 12.74 1.41
C HIS A 127 -11.29 12.27 2.55
N ARG A 128 -11.09 12.72 3.80
CA ARG A 128 -12.00 12.38 4.91
C ARG A 128 -13.42 12.89 4.69
N LYS A 129 -13.56 14.13 4.22
CA LYS A 129 -14.86 14.70 3.82
C LYS A 129 -15.53 13.81 2.77
N ALA A 130 -14.82 13.46 1.71
CA ALA A 130 -15.33 12.57 0.66
C ALA A 130 -15.75 11.21 1.21
N ALA A 131 -14.94 10.60 2.09
CA ALA A 131 -15.25 9.34 2.74
C ALA A 131 -16.53 9.39 3.61
N SER A 132 -16.80 10.55 4.22
CA SER A 132 -18.03 10.77 5.00
C SER A 132 -19.28 11.04 4.16
N GLY A 133 -19.17 11.00 2.82
CA GLY A 133 -20.26 11.32 1.89
C GLY A 133 -20.45 12.81 1.62
N VAL A 134 -19.57 13.67 2.15
CA VAL A 134 -19.57 15.11 1.87
C VAL A 134 -18.64 15.36 0.68
N ALA A 135 -19.22 15.59 -0.50
CA ALA A 135 -18.46 15.86 -1.71
C ALA A 135 -17.68 17.19 -1.60
N PRO A 136 -16.34 17.18 -1.55
CA PRO A 136 -15.57 18.41 -1.57
C PRO A 136 -15.73 19.10 -2.92
N THR A 137 -15.78 20.42 -2.89
CA THR A 137 -15.99 21.24 -4.08
C THR A 137 -14.77 21.24 -5.00
N VAL A 138 -14.99 21.49 -6.29
CA VAL A 138 -13.88 21.69 -7.26
C VAL A 138 -12.95 22.81 -6.80
N THR A 139 -13.48 23.86 -6.15
CA THR A 139 -12.70 24.97 -5.61
C THR A 139 -11.79 24.54 -4.46
N GLU A 140 -12.28 23.70 -3.54
CA GLU A 140 -11.44 23.14 -2.45
C GLU A 140 -10.28 22.30 -3.01
N TRP A 141 -10.55 21.41 -3.96
CA TRP A 141 -9.51 20.61 -4.62
C TRP A 141 -8.52 21.49 -5.40
N SER A 142 -8.99 22.53 -6.08
CA SER A 142 -8.16 23.45 -6.85
C SER A 142 -7.25 24.30 -5.94
N ALA A 143 -7.76 24.72 -4.78
CA ALA A 143 -6.99 25.45 -3.78
C ALA A 143 -5.87 24.57 -3.21
N ALA A 144 -6.18 23.33 -2.84
CA ALA A 144 -5.19 22.35 -2.36
C ALA A 144 -4.14 22.04 -3.45
N HIS A 145 -4.55 21.89 -4.72
CA HIS A 145 -3.63 21.69 -5.84
C HIS A 145 -2.66 22.87 -6.03
N SER A 146 -3.16 24.08 -5.84
CA SER A 146 -2.36 25.30 -5.98
C SER A 146 -1.33 25.41 -4.84
N ALA A 147 -1.75 25.15 -3.61
CA ALA A 147 -0.87 25.13 -2.44
C ALA A 147 0.25 24.09 -2.58
N VAL A 148 -0.09 22.84 -2.96
CA VAL A 148 0.90 21.78 -3.11
C VAL A 148 1.86 22.03 -4.28
N SER A 149 1.40 22.70 -5.35
CA SER A 149 2.23 23.04 -6.51
C SER A 149 3.30 24.09 -6.18
N ALA A 150 3.01 25.02 -5.26
CA ALA A 150 3.95 26.04 -4.83
C ALA A 150 5.17 25.47 -4.07
N LEU A 151 5.06 24.26 -3.51
CA LEU A 151 6.10 23.61 -2.70
C LEU A 151 7.19 22.88 -3.51
N LYS A 152 6.95 22.57 -4.79
CA LYS A 152 7.81 21.67 -5.59
C LYS A 152 9.31 22.03 -5.60
N PRO A 153 9.74 23.30 -5.70
CA PRO A 153 11.17 23.62 -5.83
C PRO A 153 11.97 23.49 -4.53
N THR A 154 11.34 23.33 -3.36
CA THR A 154 12.00 23.37 -2.05
C THR A 154 12.20 22.00 -1.40
N LEU A 155 11.68 20.93 -2.00
CA LEU A 155 11.60 19.61 -1.37
C LEU A 155 12.58 18.59 -1.96
N GLY A 156 13.21 17.80 -1.09
CA GLY A 156 14.07 16.66 -1.44
C GLY A 156 13.73 15.41 -0.64
N GLY A 157 14.28 14.26 -1.06
CA GLY A 157 14.17 12.98 -0.36
C GLY A 157 12.72 12.53 -0.11
N ALA A 158 12.46 12.02 1.10
CA ALA A 158 11.15 11.50 1.50
C ALA A 158 10.03 12.55 1.43
N ALA A 159 10.33 13.82 1.78
CA ALA A 159 9.36 14.92 1.78
C ALA A 159 8.80 15.19 0.37
N LEU A 160 9.65 15.14 -0.66
CA LEU A 160 9.23 15.30 -2.05
C LEU A 160 8.22 14.22 -2.46
N TYR A 161 8.45 12.97 -2.07
CA TYR A 161 7.57 11.87 -2.41
C TYR A 161 6.26 11.87 -1.61
N ALA A 162 6.28 12.30 -0.34
CA ALA A 162 5.08 12.53 0.45
C ALA A 162 4.15 13.55 -0.23
N VAL A 163 4.72 14.68 -0.68
CA VAL A 163 4.00 15.73 -1.41
C VAL A 163 3.51 15.26 -2.79
N ARG A 164 4.25 14.39 -3.48
CA ARG A 164 3.80 13.79 -4.74
C ARG A 164 2.62 12.83 -4.54
N ALA A 165 2.63 12.03 -3.47
CA ALA A 165 1.50 11.17 -3.13
C ALA A 165 0.22 12.00 -2.90
N ALA A 166 0.33 13.07 -2.10
CA ALA A 166 -0.79 13.97 -1.85
C ALA A 166 -1.25 14.71 -3.12
N ARG A 167 -0.33 15.20 -3.94
CA ARG A 167 -0.69 15.86 -5.22
C ARG A 167 -1.44 14.91 -6.16
N GLN A 168 -0.96 13.66 -6.27
CA GLN A 168 -1.57 12.67 -7.15
C GLN A 168 -2.98 12.28 -6.69
N SER A 169 -3.25 12.34 -5.38
CA SER A 169 -4.56 12.01 -4.83
C SER A 169 -5.65 13.07 -5.09
N ILE A 170 -5.26 14.25 -5.58
CA ILE A 170 -6.19 15.29 -6.04
C ILE A 170 -6.71 15.01 -7.46
N ALA A 171 -6.03 14.16 -8.24
CA ALA A 171 -6.46 13.85 -9.60
C ALA A 171 -7.90 13.30 -9.57
N PRO A 172 -8.78 13.70 -10.51
CA PRO A 172 -10.13 13.18 -10.57
C PRO A 172 -10.08 11.65 -10.57
N LEU A 173 -10.80 11.02 -9.64
CA LEU A 173 -11.09 9.59 -9.68
C LEU A 173 -12.12 9.39 -10.79
N ASP A 174 -11.69 9.43 -12.05
CA ASP A 174 -12.51 8.99 -13.17
C ASP A 174 -12.43 7.45 -13.33
N SER A 175 -12.82 6.92 -14.49
CA SER A 175 -12.75 5.49 -14.81
C SER A 175 -11.35 4.86 -14.67
N GLU A 176 -10.29 5.66 -14.43
CA GLU A 176 -8.93 5.22 -14.12
C GLU A 176 -8.62 5.22 -12.61
N HIS A 177 -9.62 5.02 -11.74
CA HIS A 177 -9.48 4.93 -10.29
C HIS A 177 -8.27 4.09 -9.85
N THR A 178 -8.06 2.94 -10.50
CA THR A 178 -6.94 2.03 -10.23
C THR A 178 -5.56 2.65 -10.50
N ALA A 179 -5.38 3.33 -11.63
CA ALA A 179 -4.10 3.91 -12.01
C ALA A 179 -3.70 5.08 -11.08
N THR A 180 -4.70 5.86 -10.65
CA THR A 180 -4.48 6.94 -9.68
C THR A 180 -4.08 6.37 -8.32
N LEU A 181 -4.75 5.34 -7.82
CA LEU A 181 -4.40 4.70 -6.54
C LEU A 181 -3.02 4.04 -6.57
N ASP A 182 -2.64 3.39 -7.67
CA ASP A 182 -1.31 2.83 -7.87
C ASP A 182 -0.22 3.93 -7.82
N ALA A 183 -0.47 5.09 -8.43
CA ALA A 183 0.46 6.21 -8.43
C ALA A 183 0.61 6.86 -7.03
N ILE A 184 -0.50 7.04 -6.29
CA ILE A 184 -0.48 7.52 -4.90
C ILE A 184 0.35 6.55 -4.04
N THR A 185 0.06 5.26 -4.13
CA THR A 185 0.73 4.20 -3.36
C THR A 185 2.21 4.13 -3.70
N GLY A 186 2.56 4.16 -4.98
CA GLY A 186 3.95 4.15 -5.44
C GLY A 186 4.75 5.36 -4.93
N HIS A 187 4.15 6.55 -4.86
CA HIS A 187 4.78 7.71 -4.25
C HIS A 187 4.94 7.57 -2.73
N ALA A 188 3.94 7.04 -2.04
CA ALA A 188 4.04 6.82 -0.60
C ALA A 188 5.13 5.79 -0.26
N LEU A 189 5.19 4.66 -0.96
CA LEU A 189 6.24 3.65 -0.81
C LEU A 189 7.63 4.23 -1.08
N ARG A 190 7.77 5.11 -2.08
CA ARG A 190 9.05 5.82 -2.31
C ARG A 190 9.41 6.76 -1.17
N ALA A 191 8.44 7.43 -0.54
CA ALA A 191 8.70 8.26 0.64
C ALA A 191 9.20 7.42 1.81
N HIS A 192 8.56 6.28 2.06
CA HIS A 192 8.97 5.31 3.07
C HIS A 192 10.38 4.75 2.79
N ALA A 193 10.62 4.24 1.58
CA ALA A 193 11.92 3.69 1.18
C ALA A 193 13.06 4.70 1.34
N TRP A 194 12.82 5.98 1.01
CA TRP A 194 13.81 7.03 1.22
C TRP A 194 14.10 7.29 2.70
N ALA A 195 13.09 7.22 3.56
CA ALA A 195 13.21 7.50 4.98
C ALA A 195 13.73 6.32 5.83
N THR A 196 13.42 5.08 5.45
CA THR A 196 13.88 3.87 6.14
C THR A 196 15.28 3.46 5.71
N GLY A 197 15.70 3.84 4.49
CA GLY A 197 16.85 3.22 3.83
C GLY A 197 16.50 1.83 3.31
N ALA A 198 17.29 1.32 2.35
CA ALA A 198 17.01 0.08 1.62
C ALA A 198 17.22 -1.22 2.43
N THR A 199 17.43 -1.14 3.75
CA THR A 199 17.87 -2.29 4.56
C THR A 199 17.07 -2.51 5.85
N ASP A 200 16.14 -1.62 6.21
CA ASP A 200 15.35 -1.76 7.45
C ASP A 200 14.05 -2.53 7.19
N SER A 201 14.16 -3.85 7.04
CA SER A 201 13.03 -4.74 6.79
C SER A 201 12.06 -4.82 7.98
N ALA A 202 12.53 -4.62 9.22
CA ALA A 202 11.66 -4.61 10.39
C ALA A 202 10.65 -3.44 10.35
N ARG A 203 11.11 -2.24 10.01
CA ARG A 203 10.22 -1.09 9.81
C ARG A 203 9.27 -1.28 8.64
N ALA A 204 9.72 -1.94 7.57
CA ALA A 204 8.85 -2.26 6.43
C ALA A 204 7.71 -3.17 6.85
N VAL A 205 7.99 -4.24 7.61
CA VAL A 205 6.97 -5.15 8.15
C VAL A 205 5.96 -4.40 9.00
N ASP A 206 6.40 -3.53 9.92
CA ASP A 206 5.49 -2.76 10.78
C ASP A 206 4.61 -1.79 9.99
N LEU A 207 5.19 -1.13 8.99
CA LEU A 207 4.46 -0.25 8.08
C LEU A 207 3.38 -0.99 7.29
N VAL A 208 3.72 -2.14 6.69
CA VAL A 208 2.73 -2.97 5.96
C VAL A 208 1.62 -3.42 6.88
N ARG A 209 1.95 -3.84 8.11
CA ARG A 209 0.95 -4.19 9.13
C ARG A 209 0.01 -3.04 9.45
N HIS A 210 0.52 -1.81 9.57
CA HIS A 210 -0.33 -0.63 9.77
C HIS A 210 -1.23 -0.35 8.58
N ALA A 211 -0.70 -0.41 7.35
CA ALA A 211 -1.46 -0.19 6.13
C ALA A 211 -2.61 -1.21 5.97
N ILE A 212 -2.32 -2.50 6.20
CA ILE A 212 -3.32 -3.58 6.14
C ILE A 212 -4.38 -3.40 7.22
N ARG A 213 -4.00 -3.23 8.49
CA ARG A 213 -4.98 -3.05 9.57
C ARG A 213 -5.88 -1.85 9.31
N SER A 214 -5.31 -0.70 8.93
CA SER A 214 -6.08 0.49 8.62
C SER A 214 -7.12 0.23 7.51
N TRP A 215 -6.76 -0.49 6.45
CA TRP A 215 -7.72 -0.85 5.40
C TRP A 215 -8.84 -1.75 5.91
N ARG A 216 -8.49 -2.79 6.67
CA ARG A 216 -9.46 -3.76 7.21
C ARG A 216 -10.42 -3.12 8.21
N ASP A 217 -9.91 -2.27 9.09
CA ASP A 217 -10.69 -1.51 10.07
C ASP A 217 -11.69 -0.59 9.35
N LEU A 218 -11.22 0.18 8.36
CA LEU A 218 -12.06 1.10 7.57
C LEU A 218 -13.12 0.35 6.74
N ALA A 219 -12.82 -0.86 6.28
CA ALA A 219 -13.75 -1.72 5.56
C ALA A 219 -14.70 -2.51 6.48
N GLY A 220 -14.50 -2.48 7.80
CA GLY A 220 -15.31 -3.23 8.77
C GLY A 220 -15.11 -4.75 8.70
N PHE A 221 -13.98 -5.22 8.17
CA PHE A 221 -13.71 -6.66 8.03
C PHE A 221 -13.48 -7.36 9.37
N ASP A 222 -12.92 -6.63 10.35
CA ASP A 222 -12.58 -7.20 11.66
C ASP A 222 -13.73 -7.07 12.69
N ASP A 223 -14.72 -6.20 12.43
CA ASP A 223 -15.93 -6.04 13.27
C ASP A 223 -16.95 -7.18 13.07
N ASN A 224 -16.98 -7.83 11.90
CA ASN A 224 -17.90 -8.92 11.60
C ASN A 224 -17.52 -10.24 12.31
N HIS A 225 -16.25 -10.45 12.64
CA HIS A 225 -15.79 -11.67 13.30
C HIS A 225 -16.18 -11.73 14.79
N ALA A 226 -16.36 -10.56 15.43
CA ALA A 226 -16.80 -10.45 16.83
C ALA A 226 -18.32 -10.60 17.00
N ARG A 227 -19.12 -10.32 15.95
CA ARG A 227 -20.59 -10.44 16.00
C ARG A 227 -21.11 -11.84 15.67
N LEU A 228 -20.31 -12.66 14.99
CA LEU A 228 -20.65 -14.06 14.67
C LEU A 228 -20.14 -15.06 15.71
N SER A 229 -19.40 -14.58 16.72
CA SER A 229 -18.88 -15.38 17.84
C SER A 229 -19.54 -15.04 19.18
N ALA A 230 -20.58 -14.20 19.18
CA ALA A 230 -21.45 -13.84 20.31
C ALA A 230 -22.86 -14.40 20.11
#